data_AF-A0AAV4WWG6-F1
#
_entry.id   AF-A0AAV4WWG6-F1
#
_cell.length_a   1.000
_cell.length_b   1.000
_cell.length_c   1.000
_cell.angle_alpha   90.00
_cell.angle_beta   90.00
_cell.angle_gamma   90.00
#
_symmetry.space_group_name_H-M   'P 1'
#
loop_
_entity.id
_entity.type
_entity.pdbx_description
1 polymer ?
#
loop_
_entity_poly.entity_id
_entity_poly.type
_entity_poly.pdbx_seq_one_letter_code
_entity_poly.pdbx_strand_id
1 'polypeptide(L)'
;MTVKENTPPEKEKEVGPSEKEKEVGPSEKEKEVGPSEKEKEVGPSEKEKEVGPSRKEPEVWRWPVQQNVEAAAIWKTCSHNGPAFAPPYERVPNEVKFKYSGKPMRLSDEAEEMAGFYGRMLDNEYTSQPLFQENFFNDWRAVMTDKEKRVIKDFKKCNFQEFDIYYNVKVGQRVLSTEEKLQEKLRLKRQKADLIEKLGSNKIQN
;
A
#
# COMPACT_ATOMS: atom_id res chain seq x y z
N MET A 1 70.61 -10.72 20.39
CA MET A 1 70.54 -12.13 19.96
C MET A 1 69.05 -12.47 19.86
N THR A 2 68.44 -12.61 18.68
CA THR A 2 68.60 -13.63 17.59
C THR A 2 67.97 -14.99 17.92
N VAL A 3 67.27 -15.68 17.01
CA VAL A 3 66.49 -15.28 15.81
C VAL A 3 65.68 -16.49 15.30
N LYS A 4 64.46 -16.31 14.78
CA LYS A 4 63.65 -17.33 14.03
C LYS A 4 63.37 -18.65 14.81
N GLU A 5 62.73 -19.73 14.34
CA GLU A 5 61.91 -20.14 13.16
C GLU A 5 60.94 -21.26 13.68
N ASN A 6 59.93 -21.87 13.01
CA ASN A 6 59.46 -21.89 11.61
C ASN A 6 57.92 -22.21 11.55
N THR A 7 57.39 -22.54 10.36
CA THR A 7 56.03 -23.12 10.13
C THR A 7 56.17 -24.46 9.34
N PRO A 8 55.24 -24.86 8.45
CA PRO A 8 53.97 -25.59 8.62
C PRO A 8 54.09 -27.12 8.38
N PRO A 9 52.97 -27.87 8.38
CA PRO A 9 52.24 -28.26 7.13
C PRO A 9 50.72 -27.95 7.25
N GLU A 10 49.78 -28.12 6.30
CA GLU A 10 49.64 -28.29 4.81
C GLU A 10 48.16 -27.92 4.45
N LYS A 11 47.62 -27.68 3.23
CA LYS A 11 47.64 -28.28 1.86
C LYS A 11 46.85 -29.61 1.71
N GLU A 12 46.16 -29.91 0.60
CA GLU A 12 45.77 -29.15 -0.62
C GLU A 12 44.52 -29.78 -1.28
N LYS A 13 43.66 -28.99 -1.97
CA LYS A 13 42.86 -29.33 -3.19
C LYS A 13 41.81 -30.48 -3.14
N GLU A 14 40.88 -30.68 -4.09
CA GLU A 14 40.03 -29.80 -4.95
C GLU A 14 38.90 -30.71 -5.56
N VAL A 15 38.20 -30.27 -6.62
CA VAL A 15 37.46 -31.11 -7.61
C VAL A 15 36.02 -31.57 -7.24
N GLY A 16 35.03 -30.97 -7.92
CA GLY A 16 33.75 -31.61 -8.31
C GLY A 16 33.81 -32.05 -9.79
N PRO A 17 32.69 -32.20 -10.54
CA PRO A 17 31.27 -32.03 -10.20
C PRO A 17 30.45 -33.32 -10.47
N SER A 18 29.12 -33.24 -10.54
CA SER A 18 28.32 -34.24 -11.26
C SER A 18 27.03 -33.63 -11.83
N GLU A 19 26.85 -33.76 -13.15
CA GLU A 19 25.65 -33.35 -13.88
C GLU A 19 24.64 -34.51 -13.96
N LYS A 20 23.36 -34.17 -14.15
CA LYS A 20 22.52 -34.84 -15.17
C LYS A 20 21.18 -34.14 -15.39
N GLU A 21 21.06 -33.51 -16.55
CA GLU A 21 19.77 -33.35 -17.22
C GLU A 21 19.34 -34.69 -17.82
N LYS A 22 18.02 -34.87 -18.03
CA LYS A 22 17.49 -35.50 -19.24
C LYS A 22 16.00 -35.24 -19.42
N GLU A 23 15.61 -35.00 -20.66
CA GLU A 23 14.22 -34.91 -21.11
C GLU A 23 13.53 -36.29 -21.16
N VAL A 24 12.21 -36.30 -21.40
CA VAL A 24 11.53 -36.96 -22.55
C VAL A 24 10.02 -37.08 -22.25
N GLY A 25 9.19 -36.51 -23.12
CA GLY A 25 7.81 -36.96 -23.37
C GLY A 25 7.73 -37.69 -24.73
N PRO A 26 6.66 -38.45 -25.03
CA PRO A 26 5.86 -38.05 -26.22
C PRO A 26 4.38 -38.52 -26.23
N SER A 27 3.69 -38.17 -27.32
CA SER A 27 2.48 -38.79 -27.90
C SER A 27 1.15 -38.55 -27.15
N GLU A 28 0.25 -37.66 -27.61
CA GLU A 28 -0.55 -37.63 -28.86
C GLU A 28 -1.75 -38.61 -28.89
N LYS A 29 -2.93 -38.06 -29.21
CA LYS A 29 -3.76 -38.52 -30.34
C LYS A 29 -4.84 -37.51 -30.70
N GLU A 30 -4.84 -37.07 -31.95
CA GLU A 30 -5.93 -36.33 -32.59
C GLU A 30 -6.93 -37.28 -33.30
N LYS A 31 -7.92 -36.67 -33.98
CA LYS A 31 -8.69 -37.20 -35.14
C LYS A 31 -9.81 -38.21 -34.86
N GLU A 32 -10.96 -38.19 -35.57
CA GLU A 32 -11.53 -37.18 -36.51
C GLU A 32 -13.05 -37.41 -36.76
N VAL A 33 -13.74 -36.35 -37.24
CA VAL A 33 -14.85 -36.34 -38.23
C VAL A 33 -16.18 -37.11 -37.97
N GLY A 34 -17.31 -36.46 -38.31
CA GLY A 34 -18.68 -37.03 -38.36
C GLY A 34 -18.98 -37.84 -39.63
N PRO A 35 -20.25 -38.04 -40.05
CA PRO A 35 -20.87 -37.00 -40.90
C PRO A 35 -22.43 -36.92 -40.96
N SER A 36 -22.90 -35.84 -41.59
CA SER A 36 -24.13 -35.70 -42.42
C SER A 36 -25.56 -35.78 -41.82
N GLU A 37 -26.17 -34.59 -41.72
CA GLU A 37 -27.51 -34.18 -42.19
C GLU A 37 -28.66 -35.19 -42.43
N LYS A 38 -29.85 -34.83 -41.92
CA LYS A 38 -31.08 -34.69 -42.74
C LYS A 38 -32.14 -33.81 -42.08
N GLU A 39 -32.77 -32.95 -42.86
CA GLU A 39 -33.85 -32.04 -42.41
C GLU A 39 -35.22 -32.72 -42.41
N LYS A 40 -36.12 -32.28 -41.51
CA LYS A 40 -37.45 -31.72 -41.87
C LYS A 40 -38.18 -31.09 -40.68
N GLU A 41 -39.07 -30.14 -40.99
CA GLU A 41 -39.88 -29.37 -40.05
C GLU A 41 -41.06 -30.17 -39.44
N VAL A 42 -41.64 -29.67 -38.35
CA VAL A 42 -42.98 -29.02 -38.32
C VAL A 42 -43.45 -28.79 -36.87
N GLY A 43 -44.01 -27.60 -36.58
CA GLY A 43 -45.05 -27.44 -35.55
C GLY A 43 -44.61 -26.76 -34.23
N PRO A 44 -45.44 -25.86 -33.65
CA PRO A 44 -45.08 -25.07 -32.48
C PRO A 44 -45.65 -25.59 -31.14
N SER A 45 -45.08 -25.14 -30.02
CA SER A 45 -45.76 -25.12 -28.73
C SER A 45 -45.33 -23.89 -27.93
N GLU A 46 -46.29 -23.03 -27.62
CA GLU A 46 -46.08 -21.85 -26.76
C GLU A 46 -45.89 -22.29 -25.31
N LYS A 47 -44.84 -21.79 -24.65
CA LYS A 47 -44.84 -21.58 -23.19
C LYS A 47 -44.16 -20.27 -22.87
N GLU A 48 -44.99 -19.31 -22.45
CA GLU A 48 -44.55 -18.05 -21.86
C GLU A 48 -43.61 -18.31 -20.67
N LYS A 49 -42.64 -17.42 -20.49
CA LYS A 49 -41.92 -17.27 -19.22
C LYS A 49 -41.92 -15.81 -18.83
N GLU A 50 -42.32 -15.54 -17.59
CA GLU A 50 -42.53 -14.20 -17.06
C GLU A 50 -41.23 -13.38 -17.08
N VAL A 51 -41.38 -12.08 -17.39
CA VAL A 51 -40.27 -11.13 -17.38
C VAL A 51 -40.01 -10.68 -15.95
N GLY A 52 -39.02 -11.32 -15.30
CA GLY A 52 -38.46 -10.84 -14.05
C GLY A 52 -37.90 -9.41 -14.19
N PRO A 53 -37.88 -8.61 -13.10
CA PRO A 53 -37.61 -7.18 -13.18
C PRO A 53 -36.20 -6.89 -13.74
N SER A 54 -36.14 -6.00 -14.74
CA SER A 54 -34.90 -5.60 -15.41
C SER A 54 -33.90 -5.01 -14.41
N ARG A 55 -32.92 -5.82 -14.02
CA ARG A 55 -31.71 -5.38 -13.32
C ARG A 55 -30.91 -4.56 -14.33
N LYS A 56 -31.07 -3.22 -14.28
CA LYS A 56 -30.28 -2.27 -15.08
C LYS A 56 -28.81 -2.66 -15.07
N GLU A 57 -28.30 -3.09 -16.21
CA GLU A 57 -26.89 -3.39 -16.36
C GLU A 57 -26.09 -2.09 -16.19
N PRO A 58 -24.87 -2.14 -15.61
CA PRO A 58 -24.00 -0.97 -15.60
C PRO A 58 -23.72 -0.55 -17.05
N GLU A 59 -23.70 0.75 -17.32
CA GLU A 59 -23.47 1.29 -18.65
C GLU A 59 -22.00 1.11 -19.06
N VAL A 60 -21.66 -0.08 -19.59
CA VAL A 60 -20.30 -0.45 -20.00
C VAL A 60 -19.93 0.30 -21.28
N TRP A 61 -19.40 1.50 -21.10
CA TRP A 61 -18.92 2.36 -22.19
C TRP A 61 -17.77 1.68 -22.96
N ARG A 62 -18.06 1.16 -24.15
CA ARG A 62 -17.04 0.66 -25.08
C ARG A 62 -16.43 1.81 -25.86
N TRP A 63 -15.18 2.12 -25.56
CA TRP A 63 -14.37 3.10 -26.29
C TRP A 63 -14.11 2.60 -27.73
N PRO A 64 -14.38 3.41 -28.77
CA PRO A 64 -13.92 3.13 -30.13
C PRO A 64 -12.39 3.10 -30.19
N VAL A 65 -11.83 2.17 -30.97
CA VAL A 65 -10.39 2.15 -31.26
C VAL A 65 -10.08 3.21 -32.31
N GLN A 66 -9.85 4.43 -31.85
CA GLN A 66 -9.54 5.56 -32.71
C GLN A 66 -8.15 5.37 -33.35
N GLN A 67 -8.09 5.14 -34.66
CA GLN A 67 -6.82 5.03 -35.36
C GLN A 67 -6.15 6.41 -35.50
N ASN A 68 -4.92 6.51 -34.99
CA ASN A 68 -3.92 7.55 -35.21
C ASN A 68 -4.40 9.01 -35.26
N VAL A 69 -4.29 9.73 -34.14
CA VAL A 69 -4.39 11.21 -34.10
C VAL A 69 -3.07 11.81 -33.60
N GLU A 70 -2.34 12.49 -34.49
CA GLU A 70 -1.07 13.13 -34.18
C GLU A 70 -1.29 14.33 -33.25
N ALA A 71 -0.72 14.29 -32.04
CA ALA A 71 -0.64 15.41 -31.07
C ALA A 71 -1.96 16.19 -30.82
N ALA A 72 -3.12 15.58 -31.08
CA ALA A 72 -4.41 16.24 -30.99
C ALA A 72 -4.81 16.54 -29.53
N ALA A 73 -5.58 17.60 -29.32
CA ALA A 73 -6.10 17.95 -28.00
C ALA A 73 -6.97 16.81 -27.43
N ILE A 74 -6.52 16.24 -26.31
CA ILE A 74 -7.07 15.00 -25.72
C ILE A 74 -8.52 15.16 -25.26
N TRP A 75 -8.96 16.40 -25.00
CA TRP A 75 -10.33 16.78 -24.64
C TRP A 75 -10.59 18.25 -24.97
N LYS A 76 -11.84 18.61 -25.26
CA LYS A 76 -12.30 20.00 -25.43
C LYS A 76 -12.72 20.64 -24.10
N THR A 77 -13.24 19.85 -23.16
CA THR A 77 -13.65 20.33 -21.83
C THR A 77 -13.48 19.22 -20.81
N CYS A 78 -12.93 19.56 -19.64
CA CYS A 78 -12.80 18.66 -18.49
C CYS A 78 -13.28 19.38 -17.23
N SER A 79 -14.10 18.70 -16.43
CA SER A 79 -14.58 19.17 -15.13
C SER A 79 -14.40 18.04 -14.12
N HIS A 80 -13.59 18.29 -13.10
CA HIS A 80 -13.33 17.38 -11.98
C HIS A 80 -13.44 18.14 -10.66
N ASN A 81 -13.81 17.45 -9.57
CA ASN A 81 -14.13 18.10 -8.29
C ASN A 81 -12.90 18.31 -7.37
N GLY A 82 -11.69 18.34 -7.95
CA GLY A 82 -10.43 18.50 -7.22
C GLY A 82 -9.95 17.25 -6.46
N PRO A 83 -8.77 17.32 -5.81
CA PRO A 83 -8.23 16.22 -5.01
C PRO A 83 -8.91 16.11 -3.64
N ALA A 84 -8.94 14.89 -3.09
CA ALA A 84 -9.25 14.66 -1.68
C ALA A 84 -8.02 15.00 -0.82
N PHE A 85 -8.11 16.04 0.01
CA PHE A 85 -7.06 16.33 1.00
C PHE A 85 -7.14 15.37 2.20
N ALA A 86 -6.00 15.14 2.85
CA ALA A 86 -5.94 14.43 4.11
C ALA A 86 -6.69 15.21 5.22
N PRO A 87 -7.24 14.53 6.25
CA PRO A 87 -7.75 15.21 7.43
C PRO A 87 -6.62 15.97 8.15
N PRO A 88 -6.92 17.09 8.85
CA PRO A 88 -5.92 17.81 9.63
C PRO A 88 -5.37 16.94 10.78
N TYR A 89 -4.15 17.26 11.23
CA TYR A 89 -3.46 16.51 12.27
C TYR A 89 -4.20 16.50 13.62
N GLU A 90 -4.36 15.31 14.20
CA GLU A 90 -4.80 15.10 15.59
C GLU A 90 -3.58 14.97 16.51
N ARG A 91 -3.36 15.95 17.38
CA ARG A 91 -2.32 15.89 18.43
C ARG A 91 -2.45 14.66 19.33
N VAL A 92 -1.34 14.26 19.95
CA VAL A 92 -1.38 13.22 21.00
C VAL A 92 -1.89 13.80 22.34
N PRO A 93 -2.51 12.97 23.21
CA PRO A 93 -2.89 13.38 24.56
C PRO A 93 -1.67 13.85 25.36
N ASN A 94 -1.86 14.82 26.27
CA ASN A 94 -0.76 15.45 27.00
C ASN A 94 -0.02 14.50 27.98
N GLU A 95 -0.58 13.32 28.21
CA GLU A 95 0.01 12.20 28.93
C GLU A 95 1.20 11.60 28.16
N VAL A 96 1.06 11.51 26.83
CA VAL A 96 2.07 10.99 25.90
C VAL A 96 3.12 12.07 25.65
N LYS A 97 4.36 11.83 26.08
CA LYS A 97 5.44 12.84 26.02
C LYS A 97 6.67 12.27 25.35
N PHE A 98 7.19 13.00 24.35
CA PHE A 98 8.50 12.72 23.78
C PHE A 98 9.58 12.81 24.87
N LYS A 99 10.55 11.91 24.86
CA LYS A 99 11.66 11.89 25.82
C LYS A 99 13.00 12.04 25.09
N TYR A 100 13.74 13.10 25.41
CA TYR A 100 15.09 13.32 24.88
C TYR A 100 16.12 13.25 26.00
N SER A 101 17.12 12.37 25.87
CA SER A 101 18.10 12.09 26.93
C SER A 101 17.44 11.75 28.28
N GLY A 102 16.32 11.02 28.25
CA GLY A 102 15.49 10.69 29.42
C GLY A 102 14.58 11.82 29.94
N LYS A 103 14.76 13.07 29.49
CA LYS A 103 13.94 14.22 29.90
C LYS A 103 12.67 14.32 29.06
N PRO A 104 11.47 14.38 29.66
CA PRO A 104 10.24 14.60 28.90
C PRO A 104 10.17 16.03 28.36
N MET A 105 9.79 16.19 27.10
CA MET A 105 9.55 17.48 26.46
C MET A 105 8.30 17.39 25.56
N ARG A 106 7.59 18.51 25.41
CA ARG A 106 6.45 18.64 24.50
C ARG A 106 6.93 19.27 23.19
N LEU A 107 6.49 18.71 22.07
CA LEU A 107 6.91 19.16 20.74
C LEU A 107 5.94 20.22 20.18
N SER A 108 6.40 20.95 19.17
CA SER A 108 5.55 21.68 18.22
C SER A 108 4.72 20.72 17.37
N ASP A 109 3.59 21.19 16.86
CA ASP A 109 2.53 20.35 16.27
C ASP A 109 3.03 19.57 15.03
N GLU A 110 3.78 20.22 14.15
CA GLU A 110 4.41 19.60 12.97
C GLU A 110 5.51 18.59 13.36
N ALA A 111 6.29 18.89 14.40
CA ALA A 111 7.31 17.99 14.92
C ALA A 111 6.71 16.79 15.70
N GLU A 112 5.54 16.97 16.31
CA GLU A 112 4.76 15.92 16.99
C GLU A 112 4.09 14.98 15.99
N GLU A 113 3.61 15.50 14.86
CA GLU A 113 3.11 14.68 13.75
C GLU A 113 4.21 13.80 13.16
N MET A 114 5.36 14.38 12.82
CA MET A 114 6.52 13.64 12.27
C MET A 114 7.10 12.63 13.28
N ALA A 115 7.26 13.00 14.55
CA ALA A 115 7.63 12.06 15.61
C ALA A 115 6.58 10.94 15.78
N GLY A 116 5.30 11.28 15.58
CA GLY A 116 4.19 10.34 15.61
C GLY A 116 4.09 9.44 14.40
N PHE A 117 4.67 9.79 13.24
CA PHE A 117 4.86 8.85 12.12
C PHE A 117 5.97 7.85 12.43
N TYR A 118 7.13 8.31 12.91
CA TYR A 118 8.23 7.41 13.29
C TYR A 118 7.81 6.47 14.43
N GLY A 119 7.11 6.98 15.44
CA GLY A 119 6.51 6.19 16.52
C GLY A 119 5.48 5.14 16.05
N ARG A 120 4.82 5.35 14.90
CA ARG A 120 3.92 4.35 14.27
C ARG A 120 4.64 3.27 13.47
N MET A 121 5.97 3.36 13.35
CA MET A 121 6.76 2.48 12.49
C MET A 121 7.92 1.79 13.24
N LEU A 122 8.04 1.90 14.57
CA LEU A 122 9.16 1.32 15.32
C LEU A 122 9.33 -0.19 15.09
N ASP A 123 8.23 -0.93 14.99
CA ASP A 123 8.24 -2.38 14.71
C ASP A 123 8.66 -2.75 13.26
N ASN A 124 8.92 -1.77 12.39
CA ASN A 124 9.23 -1.99 10.98
C ASN A 124 10.75 -1.99 10.71
N GLU A 125 11.22 -2.94 9.89
CA GLU A 125 12.62 -3.16 9.53
C GLU A 125 13.35 -1.87 9.07
N TYR A 126 12.66 -0.98 8.35
CA TYR A 126 13.23 0.29 7.90
C TYR A 126 13.78 1.17 9.04
N THR A 127 13.22 1.10 10.25
CA THR A 127 13.72 1.90 11.39
C THR A 127 15.09 1.47 11.87
N SER A 128 15.50 0.22 11.60
CA SER A 128 16.85 -0.29 11.89
C SER A 128 17.89 0.15 10.85
N GLN A 129 17.47 0.67 9.70
CA GLN A 129 18.38 1.08 8.62
C GLN A 129 18.93 2.50 8.91
N PRO A 130 20.27 2.70 8.97
CA PRO A 130 20.85 4.00 9.35
C PRO A 130 20.53 5.11 8.36
N LEU A 131 20.48 4.80 7.06
CA LEU A 131 20.10 5.76 6.00
C LEU A 131 18.67 6.29 6.19
N PHE A 132 17.74 5.45 6.66
CA PHE A 132 16.38 5.88 6.97
C PHE A 132 16.34 6.78 8.22
N GLN A 133 17.11 6.44 9.26
CA GLN A 133 17.26 7.27 10.46
C GLN A 133 17.83 8.66 10.12
N GLU A 134 18.86 8.74 9.26
CA GLU A 134 19.49 10.01 8.86
C GLU A 134 18.56 10.86 7.99
N ASN A 135 17.89 10.27 6.99
CA ASN A 135 16.91 10.98 6.17
C ASN A 135 15.74 11.51 7.02
N PHE A 136 15.13 10.65 7.86
CA PHE A 136 14.07 11.05 8.79
C PHE A 136 14.55 12.17 9.73
N PHE A 137 15.76 12.08 10.28
CA PHE A 137 16.26 13.08 11.20
C PHE A 137 16.49 14.44 10.53
N ASN A 138 16.93 14.46 9.27
CA ASN A 138 17.08 15.68 8.49
C ASN A 138 15.71 16.35 8.21
N ASP A 139 14.73 15.58 7.73
CA ASP A 139 13.39 16.09 7.42
C ASP A 139 12.64 16.53 8.69
N TRP A 140 12.70 15.75 9.76
CA TRP A 140 12.12 16.11 11.06
C TRP A 140 12.75 17.38 11.64
N ARG A 141 14.06 17.58 11.43
CA ARG A 141 14.79 18.80 11.81
C ARG A 141 14.50 19.98 10.87
N ALA A 142 13.88 19.77 9.71
CA ALA A 142 13.35 20.86 8.89
C ALA A 142 12.11 21.48 9.55
N VAL A 143 11.13 20.67 9.97
CA VAL A 143 9.83 21.13 10.54
C VAL A 143 9.88 21.57 12.01
N MET A 144 10.92 21.20 12.76
CA MET A 144 11.09 21.67 14.16
C MET A 144 11.14 23.20 14.29
N THR A 145 10.83 23.73 15.47
CA THR A 145 11.18 25.12 15.84
C THR A 145 12.67 25.25 16.20
N ASP A 146 13.24 26.46 16.11
CA ASP A 146 14.64 26.72 16.49
C ASP A 146 14.98 26.33 17.94
N LYS A 147 13.99 26.31 18.84
CA LYS A 147 14.17 25.87 20.23
C LYS A 147 14.44 24.36 20.29
N GLU A 148 13.70 23.60 19.49
CA GLU A 148 13.84 22.14 19.39
C GLU A 148 15.13 21.76 18.65
N LYS A 149 15.45 22.42 17.52
CA LYS A 149 16.70 22.18 16.73
C LYS A 149 18.01 22.43 17.50
N ARG A 150 17.93 23.15 18.64
CA ARG A 150 19.05 23.41 19.57
C ARG A 150 19.20 22.34 20.65
N VAL A 151 18.09 21.72 21.08
CA VAL A 151 18.07 20.65 22.09
C VAL A 151 18.32 19.29 21.42
N ILE A 152 17.53 18.99 20.38
CA ILE A 152 17.56 17.73 19.65
C ILE A 152 18.69 17.80 18.63
N LYS A 153 19.77 17.07 18.91
CA LYS A 153 20.98 16.98 18.07
C LYS A 153 21.36 15.54 17.74
N ASP A 154 21.20 14.63 18.70
CA ASP A 154 21.59 13.24 18.56
C ASP A 154 20.34 12.36 18.39
N PHE A 155 20.17 11.76 17.21
CA PHE A 155 19.04 10.84 16.97
C PHE A 155 18.97 9.71 18.02
N LYS A 156 20.12 9.13 18.37
CA LYS A 156 20.26 8.04 19.38
C LYS A 156 19.86 8.43 20.81
N LYS A 157 19.58 9.71 21.10
CA LYS A 157 19.08 10.18 22.41
C LYS A 157 17.57 10.46 22.42
N CYS A 158 16.90 10.27 21.28
CA CYS A 158 15.46 10.39 21.12
C CYS A 158 14.78 9.07 21.51
N ASN A 159 13.75 9.12 22.34
CA ASN A 159 12.92 7.95 22.67
C ASN A 159 11.47 8.20 22.22
N PHE A 160 11.00 7.32 21.33
CA PHE A 160 9.67 7.36 20.71
C PHE A 160 8.71 6.27 21.24
N GLN A 161 9.14 5.43 22.20
CA GLN A 161 8.35 4.28 22.69
C GLN A 161 7.00 4.69 23.28
N GLU A 162 6.90 5.87 23.89
CA GLU A 162 5.63 6.43 24.39
C GLU A 162 4.61 6.66 23.25
N PHE A 163 5.07 7.08 22.07
CA PHE A 163 4.21 7.23 20.89
C PHE A 163 3.79 5.87 20.35
N ASP A 164 4.72 4.92 20.23
CA ASP A 164 4.44 3.56 19.78
C ASP A 164 3.33 2.91 20.63
N ILE A 165 3.51 2.89 21.95
CA ILE A 165 2.53 2.34 22.90
C ILE A 165 1.17 3.01 22.72
N TYR A 166 1.13 4.35 22.60
CA TYR A 166 -0.11 5.10 22.35
C TYR A 166 -0.77 4.72 21.01
N TYR A 167 -0.01 4.62 19.92
CA TYR A 167 -0.56 4.30 18.61
C TYR A 167 -0.97 2.83 18.48
N ASN A 168 -0.20 1.90 19.05
CA ASN A 168 -0.55 0.48 19.13
C ASN A 168 -1.83 0.28 19.95
N VAL A 169 -2.03 1.02 21.05
CA VAL A 169 -3.31 1.07 21.77
C VAL A 169 -4.42 1.72 20.93
N LYS A 170 -4.18 2.86 20.25
CA LYS A 170 -5.17 3.53 19.36
C LYS A 170 -5.56 2.65 18.15
N VAL A 171 -4.71 1.73 17.72
CA VAL A 171 -5.00 0.71 16.71
C VAL A 171 -5.79 -0.46 17.31
N GLY A 172 -5.34 -1.05 18.43
CA GLY A 172 -6.05 -2.15 19.11
C GLY A 172 -7.48 -1.79 19.51
N GLN A 173 -7.71 -0.55 19.96
CA GLN A 173 -9.05 -0.03 20.27
C GLN A 173 -10.01 0.05 19.08
N ARG A 174 -9.53 -0.08 17.83
CA ARG A 174 -10.35 -0.18 16.61
C ARG A 174 -10.75 -1.61 16.25
N VAL A 175 -10.11 -2.62 16.88
CA VAL A 175 -10.35 -4.05 16.67
C VAL A 175 -11.27 -4.61 17.75
N LEU A 176 -11.07 -4.21 19.00
CA LEU A 176 -11.90 -4.60 20.15
C LEU A 176 -13.22 -3.80 20.14
N SER A 177 -14.27 -4.40 19.56
CA SER A 177 -15.53 -3.72 19.23
C SER A 177 -16.61 -3.88 20.31
N THR A 178 -17.01 -2.75 20.90
CA THR A 178 -18.35 -2.53 21.46
C THR A 178 -19.30 -2.13 20.32
N GLU A 179 -20.62 -2.26 20.48
CA GLU A 179 -21.60 -2.04 19.42
C GLU A 179 -21.59 -0.60 18.84
N GLU A 180 -21.41 0.41 19.68
CA GLU A 180 -21.29 1.83 19.27
C GLU A 180 -20.14 2.06 18.27
N LYS A 181 -19.01 1.37 18.47
CA LYS A 181 -17.84 1.45 17.57
C LYS A 181 -18.11 0.81 16.21
N LEU A 182 -19.01 -0.17 16.13
CA LEU A 182 -19.44 -0.75 14.85
C LEU A 182 -20.28 0.26 14.06
N GLN A 183 -21.19 0.97 14.72
CA GLN A 183 -21.97 2.05 14.10
C GLN A 183 -21.06 3.18 13.60
N GLU A 184 -20.07 3.60 14.39
CA GLU A 184 -19.09 4.61 13.97
C GLU A 184 -18.23 4.14 12.78
N LYS A 185 -17.79 2.88 12.78
CA LYS A 185 -17.07 2.27 11.64
C LYS A 185 -17.92 2.25 10.36
N LEU A 186 -19.23 2.02 10.48
CA LEU A 186 -20.17 2.10 9.36
C LEU A 186 -20.38 3.56 8.91
N ARG A 187 -20.44 4.53 9.83
CA ARG A 187 -20.52 5.97 9.52
C ARG A 187 -19.30 6.44 8.73
N LEU A 188 -18.08 6.10 9.17
CA LEU A 188 -16.85 6.41 8.44
C LEU A 188 -16.80 5.73 7.07
N LYS A 189 -17.25 4.47 6.97
CA LYS A 189 -17.32 3.76 5.67
C LYS A 189 -18.26 4.46 4.70
N ARG A 190 -19.41 4.96 5.18
CA ARG A 190 -20.37 5.74 4.38
C ARG A 190 -19.77 7.08 3.96
N GLN A 191 -19.24 7.88 4.90
CA GLN A 191 -18.59 9.16 4.60
C GLN A 191 -17.47 9.03 3.56
N LYS A 192 -16.69 7.93 3.60
CA LYS A 192 -15.66 7.66 2.59
C LYS A 192 -16.28 7.32 1.21
N ALA A 193 -17.41 6.61 1.16
CA ALA A 193 -18.13 6.35 -0.08
C ALA A 193 -18.74 7.64 -0.66
N ASP A 194 -19.42 8.44 0.16
CA ASP A 194 -20.01 9.73 -0.23
C ASP A 194 -18.92 10.69 -0.79
N LEU A 195 -17.72 10.67 -0.20
CA LEU A 195 -16.56 11.43 -0.67
C LEU A 195 -16.01 10.91 -2.02
N ILE A 196 -15.99 9.59 -2.23
CA ILE A 196 -15.57 8.97 -3.50
C ILE A 196 -16.57 9.26 -4.61
N GLU A 197 -17.87 9.20 -4.34
CA GLU A 197 -18.91 9.58 -5.31
C GLU A 197 -18.75 11.04 -5.73
N LYS A 198 -18.58 11.95 -4.75
CA LYS A 198 -18.42 13.38 -4.99
C LYS A 198 -17.13 13.73 -5.74
N LEU A 199 -16.00 13.10 -5.44
CA LEU A 199 -14.69 13.49 -6.00
C LEU A 199 -14.24 12.64 -7.20
N GLY A 200 -14.73 11.40 -7.34
CA GLY A 200 -14.40 10.52 -8.47
C GLY A 200 -15.20 10.81 -9.75
N SER A 201 -16.28 11.59 -9.66
CA SER A 201 -17.16 11.91 -10.78
C SER A 201 -16.57 13.01 -11.69
N ASN A 202 -15.86 12.60 -12.73
CA ASN A 202 -15.25 13.49 -13.73
C ASN A 202 -16.08 13.54 -15.02
N LYS A 203 -16.23 14.73 -15.61
CA LYS A 203 -16.86 14.93 -16.94
C LYS A 203 -15.81 15.37 -17.95
N ILE A 204 -15.68 14.62 -19.03
CA ILE A 204 -14.76 14.88 -20.15
C ILE A 204 -15.60 14.93 -21.43
N GLN A 205 -15.36 15.90 -22.30
CA GLN A 205 -16.03 16.07 -23.59
C GLN A 205 -15.01 16.34 -24.70
N ASN A 206 -15.27 15.77 -25.89
CA ASN A 206 -14.34 15.70 -27.03
C ASN A 206 -14.86 16.41 -28.29
#